data_AF-A0A7Y2V2U9-F1
#
_entry.id   AF-A0A7Y2V2U9-F1
#
_cell.length_a   1.000
_cell.length_b   1.000
_cell.length_c   1.000
_cell.angle_alpha   90.00
_cell.angle_beta   90.00
_cell.angle_gamma   90.00
#
_symmetry.space_group_name_H-M   'P 1'
#
loop_
_entity.id
_entity.type
_entity.pdbx_description
1 polymer ?
#
loop_
_entity_poly.entity_id
_entity_poly.type
_entity_poly.pdbx_seq_one_letter_code
_entity_poly.pdbx_strand_id
1 'polypeptide(L)'
;MSTSDKSEAFYKKLKSQLQDTALWPSEYLYKFIITTDASKIKKLSNLFNNQGAVITTKESKNGKYTSVSINVNMKNPDAVIIKYKEVAEKIEDVISL
;
A
#
# COMPACT_ATOMS: atom_id res chain seq x y z
N MET A 1 18.49 16.44 2.82
CA MET A 1 17.59 16.39 1.66
C MET A 1 16.42 15.52 2.06
N SER A 2 15.30 16.17 2.31
CA SER A 2 14.13 15.65 3.01
C SER A 2 13.47 14.52 2.22
N THR A 3 12.99 13.49 2.92
CA THR A 3 12.29 12.31 2.39
C THR A 3 11.01 12.63 1.57
N SER A 4 10.63 13.90 1.45
CA SER A 4 9.44 14.39 0.76
C SER A 4 9.61 14.42 -0.77
N ASP A 5 10.75 14.90 -1.29
CA ASP A 5 10.94 15.08 -2.75
C ASP A 5 11.03 13.75 -3.54
N LYS A 6 11.57 12.69 -2.91
CA LYS A 6 11.67 11.37 -3.54
C LYS A 6 10.30 10.70 -3.69
N SER A 7 9.40 10.98 -2.76
CA SER A 7 8.06 10.37 -2.73
C SER A 7 7.19 10.91 -3.88
N GLU A 8 7.25 12.21 -4.18
CA GLU A 8 6.50 12.81 -5.29
C GLU A 8 6.93 12.29 -6.66
N ALA A 9 8.24 12.23 -6.92
CA ALA A 9 8.77 11.68 -8.17
C ALA A 9 8.42 10.20 -8.34
N PHE A 10 8.48 9.42 -7.24
CA PHE A 10 8.06 8.02 -7.23
C PHE A 10 6.58 7.86 -7.58
N TYR A 11 5.68 8.60 -6.93
CA TYR A 11 4.25 8.53 -7.21
C TYR A 11 3.91 8.98 -8.63
N LYS A 12 4.57 10.02 -9.14
CA LYS A 12 4.36 10.49 -10.51
C LYS A 12 4.75 9.42 -11.53
N LYS A 13 5.88 8.75 -11.31
CA LYS A 13 6.32 7.63 -12.16
C LYS A 13 5.38 6.43 -12.04
N LEU A 14 5.00 6.05 -10.83
CA LEU A 14 4.05 4.97 -10.56
C LEU A 14 2.71 5.24 -11.27
N LYS A 15 2.20 6.48 -11.22
CA LYS A 15 0.97 6.87 -11.92
C LYS A 15 1.03 6.54 -13.40
N SER A 16 2.08 7.01 -14.07
CA SER A 16 2.26 6.80 -15.50
C SER A 16 2.32 5.31 -15.82
N GLN A 17 3.12 4.56 -15.07
CA GLN A 17 3.21 3.11 -15.25
C GLN A 17 1.85 2.43 -15.10
N LEU A 18 1.08 2.78 -14.07
CA LEU A 18 -0.26 2.22 -13.85
C LEU A 18 -1.25 2.59 -14.97
N GLN A 19 -1.17 3.80 -15.51
CA GLN A 19 -1.99 4.25 -16.64
C GLN A 19 -1.68 3.47 -17.91
N ASP A 20 -0.40 3.18 -18.18
CA ASP A 20 0.02 2.45 -19.38
C ASP A 20 -0.13 0.92 -19.26
N THR A 21 -0.10 0.36 -18.05
CA THR A 21 -0.05 -1.10 -17.84
C THR A 21 -1.43 -1.77 -17.88
N ALA A 22 -2.50 -1.06 -17.50
CA ALA A 22 -3.82 -1.68 -17.33
C ALA A 22 -4.97 -0.73 -17.71
N LEU A 23 -6.09 -1.32 -18.12
CA LEU A 23 -7.37 -0.63 -18.27
C LEU A 23 -8.09 -0.64 -16.91
N TRP A 24 -8.56 0.52 -16.47
CA TRP A 24 -9.17 0.71 -15.15
C TRP A 24 -10.70 0.80 -15.25
N PRO A 25 -11.48 0.31 -14.26
CA PRO A 25 -11.06 -0.22 -12.97
C PRO A 25 -10.37 -1.58 -13.06
N SER A 26 -9.31 -1.77 -12.28
CA SER A 26 -8.51 -3.00 -12.26
C SER A 26 -8.13 -3.41 -10.84
N GLU A 27 -7.92 -4.70 -10.64
CA GLU A 27 -7.38 -5.23 -9.39
C GLU A 27 -5.92 -4.82 -9.23
N TYR A 28 -5.61 -4.25 -8.07
CA TYR A 28 -4.26 -3.85 -7.71
C TYR A 28 -3.84 -4.52 -6.41
N LEU A 29 -2.68 -5.15 -6.44
CA LEU A 29 -2.07 -5.81 -5.30
C LEU A 29 -1.04 -4.89 -4.64
N TYR A 30 -1.41 -4.31 -3.51
CA TYR A 30 -0.44 -3.62 -2.66
C TYR A 30 0.38 -4.63 -1.87
N LYS A 31 1.67 -4.35 -1.72
CA LYS A 31 2.54 -5.05 -0.78
C LYS A 31 3.15 -4.05 0.19
N PHE A 32 2.82 -4.23 1.45
CA PHE A 32 3.36 -3.47 2.56
C PHE A 32 4.19 -4.37 3.45
N ILE A 33 5.27 -3.83 4.02
CA ILE A 33 6.07 -4.46 5.04
C ILE A 33 6.08 -3.52 6.23
N ILE A 34 5.58 -4.00 7.36
CA ILE A 34 5.57 -3.27 8.62
C ILE A 34 6.28 -4.10 9.69
N THR A 35 6.79 -3.44 10.73
CA THR A 35 7.20 -4.15 11.94
C THR A 35 6.00 -4.94 12.49
N THR A 36 6.26 -6.14 13.00
CA THR A 36 5.21 -7.00 13.54
C THR A 36 4.59 -6.34 14.76
N ASP A 37 3.45 -5.69 14.54
CA ASP A 37 2.65 -5.02 15.55
C ASP A 37 1.18 -5.21 15.18
N ALA A 38 0.46 -5.94 16.03
CA ALA A 38 -0.96 -6.25 15.81
C ALA A 38 -1.82 -4.99 15.65
N SER A 39 -1.47 -3.89 16.34
CA SER A 39 -2.18 -2.61 16.24
C SER A 39 -1.96 -1.97 14.87
N LYS A 40 -0.72 -1.97 14.35
CA LYS A 40 -0.40 -1.45 13.02
C LYS A 40 -1.03 -2.30 11.92
N ILE A 41 -0.94 -3.64 12.03
CA ILE A 41 -1.56 -4.57 11.08
C ILE A 41 -3.08 -4.35 11.05
N LYS A 42 -3.73 -4.25 12.22
CA LYS A 42 -5.18 -4.02 12.29
C LYS A 42 -5.58 -2.66 11.74
N LYS A 43 -4.81 -1.60 12.00
CA LYS A 43 -5.01 -0.28 11.38
C LYS A 43 -4.93 -0.37 9.87
N LEU A 44 -3.89 -1.02 9.33
CA LEU A 44 -3.72 -1.24 7.90
C LEU A 44 -4.92 -1.97 7.32
N SER A 45 -5.29 -3.12 7.91
CA SER A 45 -6.43 -3.89 7.42
C SER A 45 -7.74 -3.09 7.43
N ASN A 46 -7.97 -2.31 8.49
CA ASN A 46 -9.16 -1.46 8.61
C ASN A 46 -9.24 -0.37 7.53
N LEU A 47 -8.10 0.15 7.05
CA LEU A 47 -8.09 1.14 5.96
C LEU A 47 -8.65 0.57 4.64
N PHE A 48 -8.64 -0.75 4.46
CA PHE A 48 -9.08 -1.43 3.24
C PHE A 48 -10.33 -2.30 3.41
N ASN A 49 -10.74 -2.58 4.66
CA ASN A 49 -11.84 -3.50 4.99
C ASN A 49 -13.19 -3.13 4.34
N ASN A 50 -13.46 -1.84 4.11
CA ASN A 50 -14.73 -1.37 3.52
C ASN A 50 -14.75 -1.40 1.98
N GLN A 51 -13.68 -1.82 1.32
CA GLN A 51 -13.55 -1.79 -0.14
C GLN A 51 -13.65 -3.17 -0.80
N GLY A 52 -13.99 -4.22 -0.03
CA GLY A 52 -13.97 -5.60 -0.53
C GLY A 52 -12.55 -6.11 -0.81
N ALA A 53 -11.55 -5.51 -0.14
CA ALA A 53 -10.16 -5.88 -0.32
C ALA A 53 -9.86 -7.23 0.33
N VAL A 54 -9.14 -8.10 -0.38
CA VAL A 54 -8.62 -9.36 0.17
C VAL A 54 -7.26 -9.08 0.80
N ILE A 55 -7.18 -9.23 2.12
CA ILE A 55 -5.99 -8.90 2.91
C ILE A 55 -5.33 -10.17 3.41
N THR A 56 -4.08 -10.37 3.02
CA THR A 56 -3.26 -11.52 3.42
C THR A 56 -2.05 -11.02 4.19
N THR A 57 -1.91 -11.43 5.45
CA THR A 57 -0.76 -11.10 6.30
C THR A 57 0.15 -12.32 6.44
N LYS A 58 1.45 -12.13 6.24
CA LYS A 58 2.46 -13.17 6.43
C LYS A 58 3.59 -12.64 7.29
N GLU A 59 3.80 -13.27 8.44
CA GLU A 59 4.92 -12.97 9.32
C GLU A 59 6.24 -13.42 8.68
N SER A 60 7.29 -12.62 8.87
CA SER A 60 8.65 -12.93 8.44
C SER A 60 9.23 -14.10 9.26
N LYS A 61 10.23 -14.80 8.71
CA LYS A 61 10.88 -15.94 9.38
C LYS A 61 11.40 -15.65 10.79
N ASN A 62 11.79 -14.40 11.06
CA ASN A 62 12.36 -14.00 12.36
C ASN A 62 11.33 -13.23 13.23
N GLY A 63 10.07 -13.17 12.82
CA GLY A 63 9.00 -12.47 13.57
C GLY A 63 9.10 -10.94 13.60
N LYS A 64 10.19 -10.33 13.12
CA LYS A 64 10.41 -8.88 13.21
C LYS A 64 9.49 -8.05 12.31
N TYR A 65 9.17 -8.57 11.13
CA TYR A 65 8.33 -7.89 10.14
C TYR A 65 7.14 -8.76 9.74
N THR A 66 6.05 -8.10 9.36
CA THR A 66 4.89 -8.72 8.75
C THR A 66 4.67 -8.10 7.38
N SER A 67 4.64 -8.96 6.36
CA SER A 67 4.25 -8.58 5.00
C SER A 67 2.74 -8.63 4.89
N VAL A 68 2.12 -7.53 4.47
CA VAL A 68 0.69 -7.41 4.25
C VAL A 68 0.45 -7.21 2.77
N SER A 69 -0.26 -8.14 2.15
CA SER A 69 -0.65 -8.10 0.75
C SER A 69 -2.15 -7.78 0.67
N ILE A 70 -2.50 -6.74 -0.07
CA ILE A 70 -3.88 -6.24 -0.15
C ILE A 70 -4.29 -6.20 -1.61
N ASN A 71 -5.19 -7.10 -2.00
CA ASN A 71 -5.76 -7.11 -3.34
C ASN A 71 -7.09 -6.36 -3.32
N VAL A 72 -7.21 -5.27 -4.08
CA VAL A 72 -8.43 -4.45 -4.13
C VAL A 72 -8.66 -3.92 -5.53
N ASN A 73 -9.92 -3.86 -5.95
CA ASN A 73 -10.29 -3.27 -7.22
C ASN A 73 -10.25 -1.74 -7.13
N MET A 74 -9.37 -1.14 -7.91
CA MET A 74 -9.10 0.29 -7.87
C MET A 74 -9.69 0.95 -9.11
N LYS A 75 -10.32 2.11 -8.92
CA LYS A 75 -11.04 2.81 -9.99
C LYS A 75 -10.12 3.45 -11.03
N ASN A 76 -8.96 3.94 -10.58
CA ASN A 76 -7.96 4.59 -11.42
C ASN A 76 -6.60 4.63 -10.69
N PRO A 77 -5.51 4.94 -11.42
CA PRO A 77 -4.17 5.08 -10.85
C PRO A 77 -4.04 6.15 -9.77
N ASP A 78 -4.81 7.24 -9.87
CA ASP A 78 -4.83 8.30 -8.86
C ASP A 78 -5.29 7.78 -7.50
N ALA A 79 -6.36 6.96 -7.49
CA ALA A 79 -6.85 6.33 -6.27
C ALA A 79 -5.78 5.43 -5.64
N VAL A 80 -4.93 4.78 -6.45
CA VAL A 80 -3.82 3.97 -5.95
C VAL A 80 -2.81 4.80 -5.18
N ILE A 81 -2.42 5.92 -5.75
CA ILE A 81 -1.44 6.84 -5.14
C ILE A 81 -2.00 7.48 -3.87
N ILE A 82 -3.25 7.93 -3.90
CA ILE A 82 -3.93 8.47 -2.71
C ILE A 82 -3.90 7.45 -1.59
N LYS A 83 -4.16 6.17 -1.91
CA LYS A 83 -4.17 5.10 -0.91
C LYS A 83 -2.79 4.81 -0.33
N TYR A 84 -1.75 4.81 -1.16
CA TYR A 84 -0.36 4.71 -0.68
C TYR A 84 -0.01 5.84 0.30
N LYS A 85 -0.39 7.08 -0.03
CA LYS A 85 -0.15 8.25 0.84
C LYS A 85 -0.92 8.14 2.15
N GLU A 86 -2.20 7.74 2.10
CA GLU A 86 -3.03 7.54 3.29
C GLU A 86 -2.42 6.49 4.22
N VAL A 87 -1.95 5.36 3.67
CA VAL A 87 -1.28 4.32 4.47
C VAL A 87 0.00 4.85 5.10
N ALA A 88 0.84 5.56 4.34
CA ALA A 88 2.10 6.13 4.84
C ALA A 88 1.88 7.18 5.94
N GLU A 89 0.80 7.96 5.87
CA GLU A 89 0.45 8.96 6.88
C GLU A 89 -0.16 8.32 8.14
N LYS A 90 -0.99 7.29 7.99
CA LYS A 90 -1.68 6.62 9.11
C LYS A 90 -0.83 5.58 9.84
N ILE A 91 0.23 5.07 9.19
CA ILE A 91 1.06 4.00 9.70
C ILE A 91 2.53 4.38 9.62
N GLU A 92 3.12 4.66 10.78
CA GLU A 92 4.54 4.92 10.89
C GLU A 92 5.36 3.65 10.60
N ASP A 93 6.51 3.84 9.94
CA ASP A 93 7.44 2.80 9.52
C ASP A 93 6.89 1.77 8.52
N VAL A 94 5.87 2.15 7.74
CA VAL A 94 5.40 1.30 6.64
C VAL A 94 6.31 1.41 5.42
N ILE A 95 6.77 0.24 4.96
CA ILE A 95 7.55 0.11 3.73
C ILE A 95 6.61 -0.40 2.65
N SER A 96 6.59 0.29 1.51
CA SER A 96 5.84 -0.12 0.31
C SER A 96 6.78 -0.77 -0.69
N LEU A 97 6.35 -1.88 -1.32
CA LEU A 97 7.15 -2.67 -2.27
C LEU A 97 6.57 -2.64 -3.69
#